data_AF-A0A7J2S756-F1
#
_entry.id   AF-A0A7J2S756-F1
#
_cell.length_a   1.000
_cell.length_b   1.000
_cell.length_c   1.000
_cell.angle_alpha   90.00
_cell.angle_beta   90.00
_cell.angle_gamma   90.00
#
_symmetry.space_group_name_H-M   'P 1'
#
loop_
_entity.id
_entity.type
_entity.pdbx_description
1 polymer ?
#
loop_
_entity_poly.entity_id
_entity_poly.type
_entity_poly.pdbx_seq_one_letter_code
_entity_poly.pdbx_strand_id
1 'polypeptide(L)'
;MKNLDIRRLKDIVGEENIRDNLADLYVYSSDASVHSSMPNVVVRPGSTQEVQKILRYANKNRIPVIPRGAGSGMSGQTVPIDGGIVLD
;
A
#
# COMPACT_ATOMS: atom_id res chain seq x y z
N MET A 1 10.23 -4.69 -12.18
CA MET A 1 10.10 -4.75 -10.70
C MET A 1 10.11 -6.20 -10.26
N LYS A 2 10.66 -6.52 -9.08
CA LYS A 2 10.49 -7.86 -8.50
C LYS A 2 9.01 -8.05 -8.13
N ASN A 3 8.48 -9.26 -8.29
CA ASN A 3 7.09 -9.58 -7.96
C ASN A 3 6.84 -9.34 -6.46
N LEU A 4 5.79 -8.58 -6.17
CA LEU A 4 5.27 -8.39 -4.82
C LEU A 4 4.67 -9.72 -4.33
N ASP A 5 5.06 -10.14 -3.13
CA ASP A 5 4.61 -11.37 -2.49
C ASP A 5 3.68 -11.02 -1.33
N ILE A 6 2.38 -11.19 -1.56
CA ILE A 6 1.34 -10.88 -0.58
C ILE A 6 1.47 -11.79 0.66
N ARG A 7 1.90 -13.05 0.51
CA ARG A 7 2.07 -13.97 1.65
C ARG A 7 3.11 -13.42 2.63
N ARG A 8 4.19 -12.82 2.11
CA ARG A 8 5.21 -12.20 2.95
C ARG A 8 4.67 -11.00 3.74
N LEU A 9 3.75 -10.23 3.17
CA LEU A 9 3.12 -9.12 3.88
C LEU A 9 2.15 -9.62 4.95
N LYS A 10 1.39 -10.68 4.65
CA LYS A 10 0.52 -11.38 5.61
C LYS A 10 1.30 -11.91 6.82
N ASP A 11 2.50 -12.46 6.62
CA ASP A 11 3.38 -12.87 7.73
C ASP A 11 3.81 -11.70 8.63
N ILE A 12 3.83 -10.47 8.08
CA ILE A 12 4.27 -9.28 8.82
C ILE A 12 3.11 -8.71 9.64
N VAL A 13 1.95 -8.50 9.01
CA VAL A 13 0.82 -7.75 9.60
C VAL A 13 -0.40 -8.59 9.95
N GLY A 14 -0.46 -9.87 9.57
CA GLY A 14 -1.68 -10.68 9.65
C GLY A 14 -2.56 -10.56 8.40
N GLU A 15 -3.39 -11.58 8.16
CA GLU A 15 -4.28 -11.67 7.00
C GLU A 15 -5.32 -10.53 7.01
N GLU A 16 -5.84 -10.21 8.18
CA GLU A 16 -6.88 -9.22 8.42
C GLU A 16 -6.45 -7.77 8.14
N ASN A 17 -5.14 -7.54 8.02
CA ASN A 17 -4.52 -6.23 7.77
C ASN A 17 -4.06 -6.05 6.32
N ILE A 18 -4.51 -6.94 5.43
CA ILE A 18 -4.28 -6.88 3.99
C ILE A 18 -5.59 -6.60 3.25
N ARG A 19 -5.53 -5.78 2.21
CA ARG A 19 -6.61 -5.66 1.21
C ARG A 19 -6.02 -5.84 -0.18
N ASP A 20 -6.51 -6.84 -0.90
CA ASP A 20 -6.06 -7.24 -2.23
C ASP A 20 -7.21 -7.56 -3.20
N ASN A 21 -8.47 -7.44 -2.77
CA ASN A 21 -9.61 -7.51 -3.67
C ASN A 21 -9.82 -6.18 -4.42
N LEU A 22 -10.42 -6.26 -5.61
CA LEU A 22 -10.56 -5.12 -6.52
C LEU A 22 -11.33 -3.93 -5.93
N ALA A 23 -12.36 -4.20 -5.12
CA ALA A 23 -13.18 -3.13 -4.53
C ALA A 23 -12.36 -2.30 -3.55
N ASP A 24 -11.61 -2.95 -2.67
CA ASP A 24 -10.73 -2.25 -1.73
C ASP A 24 -9.60 -1.54 -2.48
N LEU A 25 -8.93 -2.19 -3.43
CA LEU A 25 -7.86 -1.54 -4.20
C LEU A 25 -8.37 -0.29 -4.94
N TYR A 26 -9.61 -0.31 -5.43
CA TYR A 26 -10.23 0.85 -6.07
C TYR A 26 -10.43 2.02 -5.09
N VAL A 27 -10.89 1.77 -3.86
CA VAL A 27 -11.04 2.80 -2.82
C VAL A 27 -9.72 3.50 -2.52
N TYR A 28 -8.61 2.77 -2.59
CA TYR A 28 -7.26 3.29 -2.33
C TYR A 28 -6.53 3.77 -3.58
N SER A 29 -7.18 3.76 -4.75
CA SER A 29 -6.58 4.16 -6.03
C SER A 29 -6.46 5.67 -6.22
N SER A 30 -7.22 6.45 -5.46
CA SER A 30 -7.21 7.92 -5.52
C SER A 30 -7.21 8.54 -4.12
N ASP A 31 -6.82 9.82 -4.05
CA ASP A 31 -7.23 10.72 -2.97
C ASP A 31 -8.41 11.58 -3.45
N ALA A 32 -8.65 12.74 -2.83
CA ALA A 32 -9.71 13.67 -3.24
C ALA A 32 -9.34 14.52 -4.48
N SER A 33 -8.21 14.24 -5.12
CA SER A 33 -7.83 14.83 -6.41
C SER A 33 -8.52 14.16 -7.60
N VAL A 34 -8.18 14.63 -8.81
CA VAL A 34 -8.61 14.04 -10.09
C VAL A 34 -7.73 12.87 -10.54
N HIS A 35 -6.66 12.56 -9.81
CA HIS A 35 -5.69 11.54 -10.19
C HIS A 35 -6.06 10.17 -9.60
N SER A 36 -5.83 9.11 -10.36
CA SER A 36 -6.03 7.74 -9.90
C SER A 36 -5.06 6.76 -10.55
N SER A 37 -4.71 5.71 -9.81
CA SER A 37 -3.96 4.54 -10.28
C SER A 37 -4.16 3.39 -9.30
N MET A 38 -4.14 2.15 -9.77
CA MET A 38 -4.42 0.99 -8.91
C MET A 38 -3.18 0.56 -8.13
N PRO A 39 -3.27 0.38 -6.80
CA PRO A 39 -2.23 -0.29 -6.03
C PRO A 39 -2.22 -1.80 -6.31
N ASN A 40 -1.13 -2.48 -5.96
CA ASN A 40 -1.10 -3.95 -5.96
C ASN A 40 -1.65 -4.54 -4.65
N VAL A 41 -1.50 -3.81 -3.54
CA VAL A 41 -1.98 -4.21 -2.21
C VAL A 41 -2.09 -2.99 -1.29
N VAL A 42 -3.04 -3.02 -0.37
CA VAL A 42 -3.11 -2.09 0.77
C VAL A 42 -2.74 -2.85 2.04
N VAL A 43 -1.92 -2.24 2.89
CA VAL A 43 -1.43 -2.83 4.15
C VAL A 43 -1.70 -1.86 5.29
N ARG A 44 -2.32 -2.35 6.37
CA ARG A 44 -2.68 -1.57 7.56
C ARG A 44 -1.92 -2.05 8.80
N PRO A 45 -0.66 -1.62 9.00
CA PRO A 45 0.14 -2.10 10.13
C PRO A 45 -0.42 -1.61 11.47
N GLY A 46 -0.44 -2.48 12.47
CA GLY A 46 -0.84 -2.17 13.85
C GLY A 46 0.30 -1.64 14.73
N SER A 47 1.55 -1.68 14.25
CA SER A 47 2.72 -1.28 15.03
C SER A 47 3.84 -0.65 14.21
N THR A 48 4.70 0.13 14.87
CA THR A 48 5.91 0.69 14.23
C THR A 48 6.85 -0.42 13.75
N GLN A 49 6.91 -1.55 14.47
CA GLN A 49 7.76 -2.69 14.12
C GLN A 49 7.31 -3.34 12.81
N GLU A 50 5.99 -3.42 12.56
CA GLU A 50 5.43 -3.86 11.30
C GLU A 50 5.76 -2.90 10.15
N VAL A 51 5.58 -1.59 10.35
CA VAL A 51 5.98 -0.56 9.36
C VAL A 51 7.45 -0.75 8.97
N GLN A 52 8.34 -0.90 9.95
CA GLN A 52 9.76 -1.12 9.69
C GLN A 52 10.03 -2.41 8.90
N LYS A 53 9.29 -3.50 9.17
CA LYS A 53 9.42 -4.77 8.42
C LYS A 53 8.93 -4.61 6.98
N ILE A 54 7.81 -3.93 6.75
CA ILE A 54 7.27 -3.64 5.41
C ILE A 54 8.27 -2.82 4.61
N LEU A 55 8.79 -1.71 5.16
CA LEU A 55 9.73 -0.83 4.46
C LEU A 55 11.04 -1.57 4.12
N ARG A 56 11.56 -2.42 5.01
CA ARG A 56 12.73 -3.27 4.72
C ARG A 56 12.45 -4.25 3.59
N TYR A 57 11.28 -4.89 3.59
CA TYR A 57 10.86 -5.80 2.53
C TYR A 57 10.72 -5.08 1.18
N ALA A 58 10.04 -3.94 1.17
CA ALA A 58 9.80 -3.15 -0.03
C ALA A 58 11.12 -2.63 -0.62
N ASN A 59 12.01 -2.08 0.21
CA ASN A 59 13.32 -1.59 -0.21
C ASN A 59 14.18 -2.70 -0.84
N LYS A 60 14.27 -3.88 -0.19
CA LYS A 60 15.01 -5.04 -0.70
C LYS A 60 14.50 -5.49 -2.08
N ASN A 61 13.22 -5.31 -2.36
CA ASN A 61 12.58 -5.74 -3.60
C ASN A 61 12.35 -4.60 -4.61
N ARG A 62 12.71 -3.36 -4.26
CA ARG A 62 12.44 -2.15 -5.06
C ARG A 62 10.95 -2.02 -5.40
N ILE A 63 10.10 -2.17 -4.40
CA ILE A 63 8.65 -2.01 -4.49
C ILE A 63 8.29 -0.59 -4.02
N PRO A 64 7.54 0.20 -4.80
CA PRO A 64 7.01 1.49 -4.35
C PRO A 64 6.16 1.35 -3.09
N VAL A 65 6.31 2.30 -2.16
CA VAL A 65 5.46 2.40 -0.96
C VAL A 65 4.87 3.79 -0.92
N ILE A 66 3.54 3.86 -0.87
CA ILE A 66 2.78 5.09 -0.83
C ILE A 66 2.19 5.22 0.56
N PRO A 67 2.73 6.12 1.41
CA PRO A 67 2.11 6.40 2.70
C PRO A 67 0.76 7.09 2.48
N ARG A 68 -0.26 6.64 3.19
CA ARG A 68 -1.61 7.18 3.16
C ARG A 68 -2.12 7.31 4.59
N GLY A 69 -2.87 8.37 4.86
CA GLY A 69 -3.72 8.46 6.04
C GLY A 69 -5.19 8.38 5.60
N ALA A 70 -5.97 9.43 5.87
CA ALA A 70 -7.37 9.46 5.42
C ALA A 70 -7.56 9.55 3.88
N GLY A 71 -6.52 9.93 3.12
CA GLY A 71 -6.62 10.08 1.66
C GLY A 71 -7.44 11.30 1.20
N SER A 72 -7.56 12.34 2.04
CA SER A 72 -8.30 13.57 1.74
C SER A 72 -7.47 14.64 1.00
N GLY A 73 -6.25 14.30 0.57
CA GLY A 73 -5.39 15.19 -0.21
C GLY A 73 -6.01 15.53 -1.56
N MET A 74 -5.76 16.74 -2.07
CA MET A 74 -6.36 17.25 -3.32
C MET A 74 -5.36 17.31 -4.49
N SER A 75 -4.16 16.75 -4.33
CA SER A 75 -3.07 16.90 -5.30
C SER A 75 -2.45 15.58 -5.77
N GLY A 76 -3.08 14.44 -5.46
CA GLY A 76 -2.59 13.12 -5.86
C GLY A 76 -1.46 12.58 -4.98
N GLN A 77 -1.33 13.07 -3.74
CA GLN A 77 -0.18 12.79 -2.88
C GLN A 77 -0.11 11.32 -2.45
N THR A 78 -1.27 10.66 -2.39
CA THR A 78 -1.39 9.26 -1.99
C THR A 78 -1.84 8.37 -3.16
N VAL A 79 -1.65 8.81 -4.41
CA VAL A 79 -1.99 8.04 -5.60
C VAL A 79 -0.84 7.11 -5.95
N PRO A 80 -1.06 5.79 -6.08
CA PRO A 80 -0.01 4.82 -6.39
C PRO A 80 0.26 4.76 -7.89
N ILE A 81 0.89 5.81 -8.43
CA ILE A 81 1.15 5.98 -9.88
C ILE A 81 1.88 4.76 -10.47
N ASP A 82 2.84 4.19 -9.72
CA ASP A 82 3.61 3.00 -10.12
C ASP A 82 3.08 1.69 -9.47
N GLY A 83 1.85 1.71 -8.94
CA GLY A 83 1.28 0.61 -8.17
C GLY A 83 2.00 0.42 -6.83
N GLY A 84 2.32 -0.82 -6.48
CA GLY A 84 3.05 -1.16 -5.26
C GLY A 84 2.15 -1.26 -4.02
N ILE A 85 2.71 -0.86 -2.87
CA ILE A 85 2.07 -0.98 -1.55
C ILE A 85 1.52 0.38 -1.14
N VAL A 86 0.21 0.46 -0.91
CA VAL A 86 -0.35 1.56 -0.11
C VAL A 86 -0.24 1.18 1.36
N LEU A 87 0.42 2.05 2.13
CA LEU A 87 0.63 1.91 3.57
C LEU A 87 -0.33 2.86 4.29
N ASP A 88 -1.42 2.31 4.83
CA ASP A 88 -2.53 3.04 5.46
C ASP A 88 -2.49 2.97 7.00
#